data_AF-A0A7R9EVF6-F1
#
_entry.id   AF-A0A7R9EVF6-F1
#
_cell.length_a   1.000
_cell.length_b   1.000
_cell.length_c   1.000
_cell.angle_alpha   90.00
_cell.angle_beta   90.00
_cell.angle_gamma   90.00
#
_symmetry.space_group_name_H-M   'P 1'
#
loop_
_entity.id
_entity.type
_entity.pdbx_description
1 polymer ?
#
loop_
_entity_poly.entity_id
_entity_poly.type
_entity_poly.pdbx_seq_one_letter_code
_entity_poly.pdbx_strand_id
1 'polypeptide(L)'
;MHSSNLHSLGLNAELQSVHHKVTRLDNCQLPADWSGLWFQNRVENLIVINTTHIETKGECVQSDGSEKFIFEDKLEGCYRCVVLHQKHHNVLQYKETDCNIASELDDLCDEIIGDAPLYSMFRVHGSPETCPFKSPPFTFSYNRGSGECKFPISTIDSCTDDSRLLFRYQACPDIQGTESTG
;
A
#
# COMPACT_ATOMS: atom_id res chain seq x y z
N MET A 1 28.49 50.12 -58.58
CA MET A 1 29.17 48.92 -58.05
C MET A 1 29.41 49.18 -56.57
N HIS A 2 28.98 48.41 -55.58
CA HIS A 2 28.18 47.19 -55.44
C HIS A 2 27.56 47.29 -54.02
N SER A 3 26.26 47.04 -53.84
CA SER A 3 25.63 45.72 -53.67
C SER A 3 26.04 44.96 -52.40
N SER A 4 25.07 44.86 -51.47
CA SER A 4 24.45 43.60 -51.02
C SER A 4 25.16 42.68 -50.01
N ASN A 5 24.43 42.48 -48.89
CA ASN A 5 23.89 41.18 -48.39
C ASN A 5 24.60 40.35 -47.29
N LEU A 6 23.79 40.13 -46.22
CA LEU A 6 23.34 38.87 -45.58
C LEU A 6 24.06 38.21 -44.38
N HIS A 7 23.19 37.64 -43.52
CA HIS A 7 23.34 36.58 -42.49
C HIS A 7 23.97 36.98 -41.14
N SER A 8 23.58 36.47 -39.96
CA SER A 8 22.61 35.45 -39.53
C SER A 8 22.52 35.49 -37.98
N LEU A 9 21.31 35.25 -37.47
CA LEU A 9 20.90 34.56 -36.23
C LEU A 9 21.89 34.41 -35.06
N GLY A 10 21.40 34.75 -33.87
CA GLY A 10 21.87 34.20 -32.60
C GLY A 10 20.86 34.48 -31.49
N LEU A 11 19.90 33.57 -31.31
CA LEU A 11 19.08 33.49 -30.09
C LEU A 11 19.98 33.25 -28.88
N ASN A 12 19.86 34.07 -27.83
CA ASN A 12 20.22 33.66 -26.48
C ASN A 12 18.95 33.67 -25.64
N ALA A 13 18.37 32.48 -25.47
CA ALA A 13 17.36 32.21 -24.47
C ALA A 13 18.05 32.18 -23.10
N GLU A 14 17.68 33.10 -22.22
CA GLU A 14 18.00 32.99 -20.80
C GLU A 14 17.21 31.81 -20.23
N LEU A 15 17.92 30.78 -19.75
CA LEU A 15 17.35 29.70 -18.96
C LEU A 15 16.77 30.27 -17.67
N GLN A 16 15.45 30.48 -17.65
CA GLN A 16 14.73 30.55 -16.39
C GLN A 16 14.51 29.10 -15.92
N SER A 17 15.19 28.75 -14.82
CA SER A 17 14.89 27.55 -14.04
C SER A 17 13.44 27.62 -13.61
N VAL A 18 12.61 26.80 -14.25
CA VAL A 18 11.20 26.66 -13.92
C VAL A 18 11.11 25.73 -12.71
N HIS A 19 11.38 26.27 -11.52
CA HIS A 19 10.78 25.72 -10.31
C HIS A 19 9.30 26.13 -10.34
N HIS A 20 8.47 25.28 -10.96
CA HIS A 20 7.03 25.42 -10.85
C HIS A 20 6.67 25.34 -9.37
N LYS A 21 6.09 26.42 -8.89
CA LYS A 21 5.61 26.58 -7.53
C LYS A 21 4.37 25.68 -7.43
N VAL A 22 4.54 24.48 -6.87
CA VAL A 22 3.42 23.59 -6.53
C VAL A 22 2.38 24.42 -5.79
N THR A 23 1.25 24.68 -6.44
CA THR A 23 0.10 25.28 -5.77
C THR A 23 -0.45 24.20 -4.86
N ARG A 24 0.00 24.19 -3.59
CA ARG A 24 -0.61 23.42 -2.51
C ARG A 24 -2.11 23.74 -2.51
N LEU A 25 -2.92 22.85 -3.06
CA LEU A 25 -4.35 22.85 -2.76
C LEU A 25 -4.45 22.47 -1.29
N ASP A 26 -4.94 23.40 -0.48
CA ASP A 26 -4.88 23.41 0.98
C ASP A 26 -5.55 22.22 1.70
N ASN A 27 -5.92 21.13 1.04
CA ASN A 27 -6.53 19.98 1.72
C ASN A 27 -6.21 18.64 1.03
N CYS A 28 -4.94 18.22 0.94
CA CYS A 28 -4.74 16.77 0.88
C CYS A 28 -5.11 16.17 2.24
N GLN A 29 -6.26 15.50 2.30
CA GLN A 29 -6.74 14.80 3.48
C GLN A 29 -7.10 13.36 3.10
N LEU A 30 -6.51 12.43 3.82
CA LEU A 30 -6.88 11.03 3.80
C LEU A 30 -8.22 10.84 4.54
N PRO A 31 -9.06 9.89 4.10
CA PRO A 31 -10.29 9.57 4.83
C PRO A 31 -10.02 9.31 6.31
N ALA A 32 -10.75 9.99 7.18
CA ALA A 32 -10.53 9.93 8.63
C ALA A 32 -10.58 8.49 9.17
N ASP A 33 -11.46 7.67 8.60
CA ASP A 33 -11.61 6.27 8.95
C ASP A 33 -10.33 5.45 8.72
N TRP A 34 -9.43 5.87 7.84
CA TRP A 34 -8.16 5.16 7.59
C TRP A 34 -7.15 5.36 8.72
N SER A 35 -7.36 6.35 9.60
CA SER A 35 -6.45 6.63 10.70
C SER A 35 -6.30 5.43 11.64
N GLY A 36 -5.08 5.15 12.07
CA GLY A 36 -4.77 4.06 13.00
C GLY A 36 -3.47 3.34 12.68
N LEU A 37 -3.35 2.13 13.24
CA LEU A 37 -2.19 1.25 13.08
C LEU A 37 -2.48 0.16 12.05
N TRP A 38 -1.54 -0.03 11.13
CA TRP A 38 -1.65 -0.95 10.01
C TRP A 38 -0.44 -1.88 9.93
N PHE A 39 -0.71 -3.13 9.59
CA PHE A 39 0.30 -4.14 9.29
C PHE A 39 0.45 -4.30 7.78
N GLN A 40 1.69 -4.40 7.31
CA GLN A 40 2.01 -4.76 5.93
C GLN A 40 3.10 -5.82 5.92
N ASN A 41 2.95 -6.83 5.07
CA ASN A 41 3.98 -7.84 4.91
C ASN A 41 5.30 -7.22 4.42
N ARG A 42 6.43 -7.67 4.99
CA ARG A 42 7.80 -7.17 4.72
C ARG A 42 8.09 -5.73 5.18
N VAL A 43 7.17 -5.10 5.91
CA VAL A 43 7.45 -3.87 6.65
C VAL A 43 7.68 -4.28 8.10
N GLU A 44 8.84 -3.93 8.65
CA GLU A 44 9.27 -4.41 9.97
C GLU A 44 8.39 -3.86 11.10
N ASN A 45 8.03 -2.59 11.01
CA ASN A 45 7.23 -1.89 12.01
C ASN A 45 5.77 -1.71 11.55
N LEU A 46 4.88 -1.47 12.51
CA LEU A 46 3.51 -1.06 12.20
C LEU A 46 3.51 0.32 11.54
N ILE A 47 2.68 0.47 10.52
CA ILE A 47 2.50 1.71 9.78
C ILE A 47 1.44 2.54 10.48
N VAL A 48 1.79 3.77 10.87
CA VAL A 48 0.83 4.74 11.38
C VAL A 48 0.25 5.52 10.21
N ILE A 49 -1.07 5.60 10.16
CA ILE A 49 -1.81 6.45 9.23
C ILE A 49 -2.59 7.48 10.06
N ASN A 50 -2.51 8.74 9.64
CA ASN A 50 -3.42 9.79 10.11
C ASN A 50 -4.05 10.50 8.91
N THR A 51 -4.70 11.65 9.11
CA THR A 51 -5.43 12.33 8.02
C THR A 51 -4.52 13.00 6.99
N THR A 52 -3.23 13.16 7.23
CA THR A 52 -2.29 13.80 6.27
C THR A 52 -0.99 13.02 6.05
N HIS A 53 -0.79 11.90 6.73
CA HIS A 53 0.50 11.22 6.77
C HIS A 53 0.34 9.70 6.78
N ILE A 54 1.25 9.03 6.07
CA ILE A 54 1.48 7.59 6.16
C ILE A 54 2.96 7.37 6.47
N GLU A 55 3.26 6.70 7.58
CA GLU A 55 4.64 6.56 8.13
C GLU A 55 5.68 6.13 7.08
N THR A 56 5.30 5.23 6.16
CA THR A 56 6.19 4.67 5.12
C THR A 56 6.22 5.47 3.82
N LYS A 57 5.50 6.59 3.74
CA LYS A 57 5.35 7.42 2.52
C LYS A 57 5.64 8.89 2.75
N GLY A 58 5.39 9.40 3.97
CA GLY A 58 5.57 10.80 4.32
C GLY A 58 4.26 11.60 4.35
N GLU A 59 4.35 12.90 4.07
CA GLU A 59 3.23 13.84 4.14
C GLU A 59 2.46 13.87 2.83
N CYS A 60 1.13 13.84 2.88
CA CYS A 60 0.33 14.06 1.69
C CYS A 60 0.35 15.54 1.29
N VAL A 61 0.70 15.80 0.04
CA VAL A 61 0.82 17.16 -0.51
C VAL A 61 -0.24 17.46 -1.57
N GLN A 62 -0.82 16.43 -2.19
CA GLN A 62 -1.83 16.59 -3.22
C GLN A 62 -2.73 15.35 -3.31
N SER A 63 -3.99 15.54 -3.69
CA SER A 63 -4.93 14.47 -4.00
C SER A 63 -5.88 14.89 -5.11
N ASP A 64 -6.41 13.93 -5.87
CA ASP A 64 -7.50 14.17 -6.82
C ASP A 64 -8.89 14.20 -6.16
N GLY A 65 -8.95 14.01 -4.83
CA GLY A 65 -10.18 13.94 -4.06
C GLY A 65 -10.85 12.56 -4.04
N SER A 66 -10.21 11.54 -4.63
CA SER A 66 -10.70 10.17 -4.68
C SER A 66 -9.63 9.18 -4.18
N GLU A 67 -8.90 8.54 -5.08
CA GLU A 67 -7.99 7.44 -4.83
C GLU A 67 -6.53 7.76 -5.13
N LYS A 68 -6.24 8.87 -5.83
CA LYS A 68 -4.87 9.28 -6.16
C LYS A 68 -4.36 10.31 -5.15
N PHE A 69 -3.19 10.03 -4.59
CA PHE A 69 -2.52 10.88 -3.61
C PHE A 69 -1.04 11.03 -3.98
N ILE A 70 -0.47 12.21 -3.77
CA ILE A 70 0.98 12.41 -3.77
C ILE A 70 1.46 12.55 -2.34
N PHE A 71 2.46 11.75 -2.00
CA PHE A 71 3.18 11.86 -0.73
C PHE A 71 4.58 12.42 -0.96
N GLU A 72 4.97 13.37 -0.13
CA GLU A 72 6.32 13.92 -0.01
C GLU A 72 7.07 13.19 1.09
N ASP A 73 8.13 12.50 0.71
CA ASP A 73 9.12 11.96 1.62
C ASP A 73 10.22 13.00 1.82
N LYS A 74 10.15 13.72 2.95
CA LYS A 74 11.12 14.77 3.27
C LYS A 74 12.51 14.23 3.62
N LEU A 75 12.62 12.96 4.00
CA LEU A 75 13.91 12.35 4.34
C LEU A 75 14.67 12.02 3.05
N GLU A 76 13.97 11.48 2.05
CA GLU A 76 14.54 11.16 0.74
C GLU A 76 14.53 12.36 -0.22
N GLY A 77 13.72 13.38 0.05
CA GLY A 77 13.58 14.58 -0.78
C GLY A 77 12.86 14.32 -2.09
N CYS A 78 11.85 13.46 -2.08
CA CYS A 78 11.13 13.03 -3.29
C CYS A 78 9.63 12.88 -3.06
N TYR A 79 8.93 12.58 -4.15
CA TYR A 79 7.51 12.37 -4.21
C TYR A 79 7.20 10.96 -4.73
N ARG A 80 6.07 10.43 -4.28
CA ARG A 80 5.49 9.18 -4.78
C ARG A 80 4.02 9.41 -5.05
N CYS A 81 3.52 8.97 -6.21
CA CYS A 81 2.10 8.81 -6.38
C CYS A 81 1.67 7.49 -5.75
N VAL A 82 0.58 7.51 -5.01
CA VAL A 82 -0.04 6.34 -4.42
C VAL A 82 -1.52 6.31 -4.80
N VAL A 83 -1.94 5.22 -5.43
CA VAL A 83 -3.35 4.93 -5.73
C VAL A 83 -3.87 4.01 -4.65
N LEU A 84 -4.65 4.55 -3.71
CA LEU A 84 -5.16 3.86 -2.51
C LEU A 84 -6.65 3.54 -2.66
N HIS A 85 -7.00 2.28 -2.39
CA HIS A 85 -8.38 1.81 -2.35
C HIS A 85 -8.70 1.11 -1.02
N GLN A 86 -9.80 1.53 -0.39
CA GLN A 86 -10.39 0.79 0.71
C GLN A 86 -11.22 -0.39 0.18
N LYS A 87 -10.66 -1.60 0.23
CA LYS A 87 -11.39 -2.83 -0.16
C LYS A 87 -12.32 -3.31 0.95
N HIS A 88 -11.96 -3.02 2.19
CA HIS A 88 -12.72 -3.30 3.40
C HIS A 88 -12.31 -2.28 4.48
N HIS A 89 -13.09 -2.04 5.53
CA HIS A 89 -12.69 -1.09 6.59
C HIS A 89 -11.42 -1.52 7.36
N ASN A 90 -11.11 -2.81 7.32
CA ASN A 90 -9.85 -3.40 7.83
C ASN A 90 -8.78 -3.66 6.76
N VAL A 91 -9.03 -3.35 5.47
CA VAL A 91 -8.11 -3.66 4.37
C VAL A 91 -8.00 -2.48 3.40
N LEU A 92 -6.81 -1.89 3.37
CA LEU A 92 -6.39 -0.97 2.32
C LEU A 92 -5.52 -1.71 1.33
N GLN A 93 -5.70 -1.42 0.05
CA GLN A 93 -4.81 -1.87 -1.00
C GLN A 93 -4.31 -0.68 -1.78
N TYR A 94 -3.06 -0.73 -2.21
CA TYR A 94 -2.50 0.36 -2.98
C TYR A 94 -1.45 -0.10 -3.98
N LYS A 95 -1.23 0.75 -4.97
CA LYS A 95 -0.08 0.74 -5.85
C LYS A 95 0.64 2.07 -5.70
N GLU A 96 1.93 2.10 -5.97
CA GLU A 96 2.72 3.32 -5.90
C GLU A 96 3.77 3.36 -7.01
N THR A 97 4.25 4.58 -7.30
CA THR A 97 5.46 4.80 -8.08
C THR A 97 6.71 4.63 -7.23
N ASP A 98 7.86 4.56 -7.88
CA ASP A 98 9.12 4.80 -7.23
C ASP A 98 9.24 6.27 -6.77
N CYS A 99 10.24 6.52 -5.92
CA CYS A 99 10.62 7.85 -5.44
C CYS A 99 11.15 8.72 -6.60
N ASN A 100 10.45 9.80 -6.92
CA ASN A 100 10.76 10.68 -8.05
C ASN A 100 10.84 12.15 -7.58
N ILE A 101 11.66 12.97 -8.25
CA ILE A 101 11.79 14.42 -7.96
C ILE A 101 10.61 15.20 -8.57
N ALA A 102 9.95 14.64 -9.57
CA ALA A 102 8.74 15.20 -10.16
C ALA A 102 7.58 15.18 -9.15
N SER A 103 6.79 16.26 -9.12
CA SER A 103 5.74 16.48 -8.13
C SER A 103 4.35 16.73 -8.74
N GLU A 104 4.21 16.63 -10.05
CA GLU A 104 2.92 16.85 -10.72
C GLU A 104 2.08 15.57 -10.69
N LEU A 105 0.83 15.70 -10.24
CA LEU A 105 -0.04 14.56 -9.91
C LEU A 105 -0.31 13.64 -11.10
N ASP A 106 -0.72 14.21 -12.23
CA ASP A 106 -1.06 13.42 -13.42
C ASP A 106 0.18 12.74 -13.99
N ASP A 107 1.30 13.49 -14.10
CA ASP A 107 2.56 12.97 -14.63
C ASP A 107 3.09 11.79 -13.80
N LEU A 108 3.07 11.91 -12.46
CA LEU A 108 3.59 10.87 -11.59
C LEU A 108 2.64 9.68 -11.51
N CYS A 109 1.32 9.91 -11.36
CA CYS A 109 0.37 8.82 -11.22
C CYS A 109 0.17 7.99 -12.49
N ASP A 110 0.40 8.56 -13.67
CA ASP A 110 0.33 7.85 -14.94
C ASP A 110 1.51 6.88 -15.14
N GLU A 111 2.57 6.98 -14.34
CA GLU A 111 3.67 6.00 -14.31
C GLU A 111 3.25 4.64 -13.71
N ILE A 112 2.12 4.58 -13.00
CA ILE A 112 1.62 3.34 -12.39
C ILE A 112 1.03 2.44 -13.47
N ILE A 113 1.84 1.48 -13.92
CA ILE A 113 1.44 0.47 -14.90
C ILE A 113 0.50 -0.61 -14.32
N GLY A 114 -0.23 -1.29 -15.21
CA GLY A 114 -1.25 -2.28 -14.84
C GLY A 114 -0.71 -3.48 -14.03
N ASP A 115 0.53 -3.87 -14.26
CA ASP A 115 1.26 -4.94 -13.57
C ASP A 115 2.12 -4.45 -12.38
N ALA A 116 2.06 -3.15 -12.05
CA ALA A 116 2.75 -2.63 -10.87
C ALA A 116 2.35 -3.41 -9.60
N PRO A 117 3.30 -3.65 -8.67
CA PRO A 117 3.04 -4.43 -7.46
C PRO A 117 1.84 -3.90 -6.66
N LEU A 118 0.95 -4.81 -6.27
CA LEU A 118 -0.19 -4.49 -5.41
C LEU A 118 0.16 -4.81 -3.96
N TYR A 119 0.16 -3.78 -3.12
CA TYR A 119 0.39 -3.91 -1.69
C TYR A 119 -0.95 -3.99 -0.95
N SER A 120 -0.93 -4.62 0.23
CA SER A 120 -2.10 -4.74 1.11
C SER A 120 -1.70 -4.43 2.54
N MET A 121 -2.46 -3.52 3.16
CA MET A 121 -2.34 -3.16 4.56
C MET A 121 -3.57 -3.66 5.32
N PHE A 122 -3.35 -4.23 6.50
CA PHE A 122 -4.38 -4.78 7.37
C PHE A 122 -4.44 -4.01 8.68
N ARG A 123 -5.63 -3.57 9.07
CA ARG A 123 -5.80 -2.80 10.32
C ARG A 123 -5.50 -3.68 11.53
N VAL A 124 -4.62 -3.21 12.41
CA VAL A 124 -4.20 -3.96 13.61
C VAL A 124 -5.34 -4.08 14.61
N HIS A 125 -6.03 -2.96 14.88
CA HIS A 125 -7.22 -2.92 15.74
C HIS A 125 -8.47 -2.84 14.87
N GLY A 126 -8.61 -3.83 14.00
CA GLY A 126 -9.77 -3.94 13.12
C GLY A 126 -11.07 -4.16 13.87
N SER A 127 -12.18 -3.62 13.36
CA SER A 127 -13.48 -4.00 13.90
C SER A 127 -13.78 -5.45 13.49
N PRO A 128 -14.29 -6.29 14.41
CA PRO A 128 -14.49 -7.71 14.10
C PRO A 128 -15.54 -7.90 13.01
N GLU A 129 -15.32 -8.88 12.14
CA GLU A 129 -16.26 -9.27 11.09
C GLU A 129 -16.86 -10.64 11.37
N THR A 130 -18.16 -10.79 11.13
CA THR A 130 -18.82 -12.10 11.22
C THR A 130 -18.16 -13.09 10.27
N CYS A 131 -17.81 -14.26 10.80
CA CYS A 131 -17.15 -15.31 10.01
C CYS A 131 -18.09 -15.80 8.89
N PRO A 132 -17.64 -15.80 7.62
CA PRO A 132 -18.51 -16.15 6.48
C PRO A 132 -18.81 -17.65 6.40
N PHE A 133 -18.16 -18.46 7.23
CA PHE A 133 -18.24 -19.91 7.19
C PHE A 133 -19.49 -20.41 7.92
N LYS A 134 -20.44 -20.93 7.15
CA LYS A 134 -21.69 -21.48 7.67
C LYS A 134 -21.55 -23.00 7.77
N SER A 135 -21.80 -23.58 8.94
CA SER A 135 -21.77 -25.04 9.26
C SER A 135 -20.42 -25.64 9.70
N PRO A 136 -19.87 -25.23 10.86
CA PRO A 136 -18.74 -25.92 11.51
C PRO A 136 -19.12 -27.32 12.03
N PRO A 137 -18.13 -28.21 12.27
CA PRO A 137 -16.70 -27.97 12.12
C PRO A 137 -16.22 -28.05 10.66
N PHE A 138 -15.28 -27.17 10.29
CA PHE A 138 -14.55 -27.25 9.02
C PHE A 138 -13.28 -28.08 9.20
N THR A 139 -12.73 -28.58 8.10
CA THR A 139 -11.42 -29.25 8.09
C THR A 139 -10.42 -28.45 7.27
N PHE A 140 -9.14 -28.53 7.62
CA PHE A 140 -8.08 -27.86 6.88
C PHE A 140 -6.77 -28.65 6.89
N SER A 141 -5.98 -28.47 5.82
CA SER A 141 -4.56 -28.82 5.77
C SER A 141 -3.71 -27.56 5.91
N TYR A 142 -2.45 -27.72 6.31
CA TYR A 142 -1.53 -26.59 6.46
C TYR A 142 -0.11 -26.98 6.10
N ASN A 143 0.73 -25.99 5.80
CA ASN A 143 2.15 -26.19 5.46
C ASN A 143 2.99 -25.14 6.20
N ARG A 144 4.03 -25.59 6.93
CA ARG A 144 4.97 -24.74 7.68
C ARG A 144 6.35 -24.61 7.02
N GLY A 145 6.48 -25.03 5.76
CA GLY A 145 7.72 -24.99 4.98
C GLY A 145 8.32 -26.38 4.68
N SER A 146 7.90 -27.42 5.38
CA SER A 146 8.48 -28.79 5.27
C SER A 146 7.56 -29.79 4.56
N GLY A 147 6.44 -29.32 4.00
CA GLY A 147 5.44 -30.16 3.35
C GLY A 147 4.03 -29.93 3.88
N GLU A 148 3.05 -30.41 3.13
CA GLU A 148 1.64 -30.23 3.47
C GLU A 148 1.17 -31.30 4.46
N CYS A 149 0.72 -30.87 5.63
CA CYS A 149 0.14 -31.72 6.65
C CYS A 149 -1.35 -31.94 6.37
N LYS A 150 -1.70 -33.17 5.99
CA LYS A 150 -3.07 -33.61 5.65
C LYS A 150 -3.64 -34.67 6.58
N PHE A 151 -2.79 -35.42 7.28
CA PHE A 151 -3.21 -36.55 8.10
C PHE A 151 -2.37 -36.66 9.39
N PRO A 152 -2.99 -36.58 10.58
CA PRO A 152 -4.43 -36.44 10.82
C PRO A 152 -4.96 -35.07 10.36
N ILE A 153 -6.24 -35.00 10.02
CA ILE A 153 -6.85 -33.76 9.51
C ILE A 153 -7.06 -32.76 10.65
N SER A 154 -6.73 -31.49 10.43
CA SER A 154 -6.96 -30.41 11.40
C SER A 154 -8.38 -29.85 11.25
N THR A 155 -8.95 -29.30 12.33
CA THR A 155 -10.36 -28.83 12.34
C THR A 155 -10.49 -27.36 12.77
N ILE A 156 -11.55 -26.70 12.32
CA ILE A 156 -11.91 -25.35 12.73
C ILE A 156 -13.32 -25.40 13.33
N ASP A 157 -13.45 -24.96 14.58
CA ASP A 157 -14.73 -24.87 15.28
C ASP A 157 -15.19 -23.41 15.35
N SER A 158 -16.51 -23.20 15.41
CA SER A 158 -17.07 -21.89 15.77
C SER A 158 -16.96 -21.64 17.26
N CYS A 159 -16.70 -20.39 17.62
CA CYS A 159 -16.83 -19.91 19.00
C CYS A 159 -18.26 -19.43 19.27
N THR A 160 -18.56 -19.10 20.54
CA THR A 160 -19.79 -18.39 20.90
C THR A 160 -19.87 -16.99 20.26
N ASP A 161 -18.70 -16.39 20.03
CA ASP A 161 -18.50 -15.15 19.28
C ASP A 161 -18.39 -15.48 17.78
N ASP A 162 -19.29 -14.92 16.96
CA ASP A 162 -19.42 -15.21 15.53
C ASP A 162 -18.29 -14.58 14.70
N SER A 163 -17.49 -13.69 15.27
CA SER A 163 -16.29 -13.14 14.65
C SER A 163 -15.02 -13.94 14.97
N ARG A 164 -15.16 -15.09 15.66
CA ARG A 164 -14.02 -15.91 16.11
C ARG A 164 -14.16 -17.36 15.69
N LEU A 165 -13.03 -17.92 15.28
CA LEU A 165 -12.88 -19.33 14.97
C LEU A 165 -11.72 -19.93 15.77
N LEU A 166 -11.88 -21.17 16.19
CA LEU A 166 -10.85 -21.92 16.89
C LEU A 166 -10.23 -22.93 15.94
N PHE A 167 -8.96 -22.72 15.59
CA PHE A 167 -8.17 -23.66 14.80
C PHE A 167 -7.55 -24.72 15.72
N ARG A 168 -7.81 -26.00 15.43
CA ARG A 168 -7.25 -27.16 16.11
C ARG A 168 -6.30 -27.90 15.18
N TYR A 169 -5.01 -27.62 15.33
CA TYR A 169 -3.95 -28.25 14.55
C TYR A 169 -3.68 -29.67 15.03
N GLN A 170 -3.50 -30.59 14.09
CA GLN A 170 -3.01 -31.95 14.32
C GLN A 170 -1.56 -32.06 13.82
N ALA A 171 -0.72 -32.81 14.54
CA ALA A 171 0.65 -33.10 14.10
C ALA A 171 0.67 -34.25 13.10
N CYS A 172 1.28 -34.05 11.93
CA CYS A 172 1.42 -35.09 10.91
C CYS A 172 2.69 -35.92 11.16
N PRO A 173 2.59 -37.26 11.31
CA PRO A 173 3.72 -38.12 11.66
C PRO A 173 4.96 -37.97 10.76
N ASP A 174 4.76 -37.66 9.48
CA ASP A 174 5.82 -37.64 8.47
C ASP A 174 6.21 -36.21 8.00
N ILE A 175 5.68 -35.16 8.63
CA ILE A 175 5.98 -33.77 8.27
C ILE A 175 6.68 -33.07 9.43
N GLN A 176 7.98 -32.82 9.28
CA GLN A 176 8.79 -32.11 10.28
C GLN A 176 8.24 -30.70 10.55
N GLY A 177 8.30 -30.27 11.82
CA GLY A 177 7.79 -28.97 12.28
C GLY A 177 6.27 -28.95 12.51
N THR A 178 5.61 -30.10 12.44
CA THR A 178 4.19 -30.24 12.78
C THR A 178 3.97 -30.80 14.18
N GLU A 179 5.02 -31.34 14.81
CA GLU A 179 5.03 -31.77 16.20
C GLU A 179 4.70 -30.62 17.17
N SER A 180 4.14 -31.00 18.33
CA SER A 180 3.80 -30.05 19.38
C SER A 180 5.07 -29.61 20.10
N THR A 181 5.45 -28.34 19.98
CA THR A 181 6.46 -27.72 20.85
C THR A 181 5.76 -27.36 22.17
N GLY A 182 5.91 -28.23 23.17
CA GLY A 182 5.43 -27.98 24.53
C GLY A 182 6.18 -26.87 25.24
#